data_AF-A0A9D3V6U5-F1
#
_entry.id   AF-A0A9D3V6U5-F1
#
_cell.length_a   1.000
_cell.length_b   1.000
_cell.length_c   1.000
_cell.angle_alpha   90.00
_cell.angle_beta   90.00
_cell.angle_gamma   90.00
#
_symmetry.space_group_name_H-M   'P 1'
#
loop_
_entity.id
_entity.type
_entity.pdbx_description
1 polymer ?
#
loop_
_entity_poly.entity_id
_entity_poly.type
_entity_poly.pdbx_seq_one_letter_code
_entity_poly.pdbx_strand_id
1 'polypeptide(L)'
;MLELLRSAKLAVEKGMAQWRNETYVKQLSDYIIPALVEALHKEHDTEICASMLDTLNECVQISGPLLDESQVRSTVDEIKQVITTGVSRKSERAAI
;
A
#
# COMPACT_ATOMS: atom_id res chain seq x y z
N MET A 1 -6.22 -7.34 4.77
CA MET A 1 -4.89 -7.42 5.44
C MET A 1 -4.54 -6.13 6.19
N LEU A 2 -4.98 -4.95 5.75
CA LEU A 2 -4.80 -3.68 6.45
C LEU A 2 -5.18 -3.72 7.94
N GLU A 3 -6.33 -4.33 8.29
CA GLU A 3 -6.78 -4.44 9.68
C GLU A 3 -5.78 -5.17 10.59
N LEU A 4 -5.02 -6.13 10.06
CA LEU A 4 -3.97 -6.82 10.80
C LEU A 4 -2.81 -5.88 11.12
N LEU A 5 -2.35 -5.11 10.12
CA LEU A 5 -1.29 -4.12 10.26
C LEU A 5 -1.68 -3.01 11.23
N ARG A 6 -2.91 -2.48 11.09
CA ARG A 6 -3.49 -1.48 11.99
C ARG A 6 -3.59 -1.98 13.42
N SER A 7 -4.12 -3.20 13.61
CA SER A 7 -4.23 -3.80 14.94
C SER A 7 -2.86 -4.04 15.58
N ALA A 8 -1.87 -4.48 14.79
CA ALA A 8 -0.51 -4.68 15.26
C ALA A 8 0.15 -3.35 15.69
N LYS A 9 0.02 -2.29 14.89
CA LYS A 9 0.55 -0.97 15.24
C LYS A 9 -0.07 -0.46 16.55
N LEU A 10 -1.40 -0.51 16.66
CA LEU A 10 -2.12 -0.08 17.86
C LEU A 10 -1.73 -0.90 19.10
N ALA A 11 -1.54 -2.21 18.97
CA ALA A 11 -1.10 -3.05 20.08
C ALA A 11 0.30 -2.67 20.56
N VAL A 12 1.21 -2.32 19.63
CA VAL A 12 2.57 -1.86 19.96
C VAL A 12 2.53 -0.49 20.63
N GLU A 13 1.80 0.47 20.07
CA GLU A 13 1.67 1.83 20.63
C GLU A 13 1.04 1.84 22.02
N LYS A 14 0.10 0.93 22.28
CA LYS A 14 -0.57 0.78 23.59
C LYS A 14 0.22 -0.09 24.58
N GLY A 15 1.38 -0.62 24.20
CA GLY A 15 2.16 -1.54 25.05
C GLY A 15 1.46 -2.87 25.35
N MET A 16 0.43 -3.23 24.57
CA MET A 16 -0.33 -4.48 24.70
C MET A 16 0.32 -5.63 23.94
N ALA A 17 1.23 -5.32 23.02
CA ALA A 17 1.99 -6.26 22.24
C ALA A 17 3.01 -7.00 23.13
N GLN A 18 2.57 -8.06 23.81
CA GLN A 18 3.46 -8.92 24.61
C GLN A 18 4.63 -9.40 23.74
N TRP A 19 5.84 -8.94 24.06
CA TRP A 19 7.10 -9.27 23.37
C TRP A 19 7.22 -8.81 21.91
N ARG A 20 6.23 -8.10 21.37
CA ARG A 20 6.27 -7.59 19.99
C ARG A 20 6.44 -6.08 20.02
N ASN A 21 7.26 -5.57 19.11
CA ASN A 21 7.60 -4.16 19.00
C ASN A 21 7.46 -3.69 17.55
N GLU A 22 8.02 -2.53 17.21
CA GLU A 22 7.97 -1.99 15.84
C GLU A 22 8.55 -2.94 14.77
N THR A 23 9.46 -3.84 15.14
CA THR A 23 9.97 -4.89 14.23
C THR A 23 8.86 -5.80 13.72
N TYR A 24 7.86 -6.09 14.56
CA TYR A 24 6.72 -6.90 14.13
C TYR A 24 5.83 -6.14 13.13
N VAL A 25 5.62 -4.84 13.36
CA VAL A 25 4.89 -3.98 12.41
C VAL A 25 5.64 -3.93 11.09
N LYS A 26 6.97 -3.80 11.12
CA LYS A 26 7.83 -3.85 9.95
C LYS A 26 7.69 -5.17 9.18
N GLN A 27 7.74 -6.31 9.87
CA GLN A 27 7.56 -7.61 9.23
C GLN A 27 6.20 -7.75 8.52
N LEU A 28 5.14 -7.21 9.12
CA LEU A 28 3.83 -7.18 8.47
C LEU A 28 3.82 -6.25 7.26
N SER A 29 4.40 -5.05 7.36
CA SER A 29 4.47 -4.13 6.22
C SER A 29 5.31 -4.70 5.06
N ASP A 30 6.40 -5.39 5.37
CA ASP A 30 7.30 -6.04 4.41
C ASP A 30 6.61 -7.16 3.63
N TYR A 31 5.51 -7.71 4.15
CA TYR A 31 4.68 -8.68 3.44
C TYR A 31 3.50 -8.02 2.72
N ILE A 32 2.80 -7.10 3.40
CA ILE A 32 1.53 -6.54 2.91
C ILE A 32 1.74 -5.55 1.77
N ILE A 33 2.70 -4.63 1.89
CA ILE A 33 2.90 -3.56 0.90
C ILE A 33 3.32 -4.13 -0.46
N PRO A 34 4.33 -5.03 -0.55
CA PRO A 34 4.69 -5.61 -1.85
C PRO A 34 3.55 -6.40 -2.50
N ALA A 35 2.77 -7.14 -1.71
CA ALA A 35 1.62 -7.88 -2.22
C ALA A 35 0.54 -6.95 -2.78
N LEU A 36 0.29 -5.80 -2.14
CA LEU A 36 -0.64 -4.78 -2.65
C LEU A 36 -0.13 -4.12 -3.93
N VAL A 37 1.16 -3.77 -3.99
CA VAL A 37 1.80 -3.21 -5.18
C VAL A 37 1.70 -4.19 -6.36
N GLU A 38 2.04 -5.46 -6.15
CA GLU A 38 1.94 -6.48 -7.19
C GLU A 38 0.49 -6.70 -7.66
N ALA A 39 -0.46 -6.71 -6.74
CA ALA A 39 -1.87 -6.84 -7.07
C ALA A 39 -2.35 -5.62 -7.87
N LEU A 40 -1.93 -4.41 -7.49
CA LEU A 40 -2.29 -3.16 -8.15
C LEU A 40 -1.76 -3.11 -9.59
N HIS A 41 -0.55 -3.62 -9.81
CA HIS A 41 0.06 -3.74 -11.14
C HIS A 41 -0.75 -4.63 -12.09
N LYS A 42 -1.39 -5.68 -11.54
CA LYS A 42 -2.18 -6.65 -12.31
C LYS A 42 -3.65 -6.25 -12.43
N GLU A 43 -4.10 -5.24 -11.67
CA GLU A 43 -5.49 -4.81 -11.69
C GLU A 43 -5.76 -3.90 -12.88
N HIS A 44 -6.87 -4.16 -13.57
CA HIS A 44 -7.28 -3.41 -14.75
C HIS A 44 -8.57 -2.64 -14.53
N ASP A 45 -9.37 -2.98 -13.52
CA ASP A 45 -10.54 -2.21 -13.14
C ASP A 45 -10.14 -0.94 -12.38
N THR A 46 -10.56 0.22 -12.89
CA THR A 46 -10.18 1.52 -12.33
C THR A 46 -10.75 1.79 -10.94
N GLU A 47 -11.94 1.26 -10.64
CA GLU A 47 -12.58 1.42 -9.32
C GLU A 47 -11.87 0.54 -8.29
N ILE A 48 -11.50 -0.68 -8.68
CA ILE A 48 -10.70 -1.56 -7.83
C ILE A 48 -9.30 -0.97 -7.60
N CYS A 49 -8.63 -0.45 -8.64
CA CYS A 49 -7.34 0.26 -8.48
C CYS A 49 -7.45 1.42 -7.48
N ALA A 50 -8.53 2.21 -7.52
CA ALA A 50 -8.73 3.32 -6.61
C ALA A 50 -8.86 2.83 -5.15
N SER A 51 -9.67 1.80 -4.90
CA SER A 51 -9.82 1.19 -3.58
C SER A 51 -8.50 0.58 -3.05
N MET A 52 -7.71 -0.04 -3.94
CA MET A 52 -6.40 -0.58 -3.60
C MET A 52 -5.38 0.52 -3.29
N LEU A 53 -5.41 1.63 -4.03
CA LEU A 53 -4.59 2.83 -3.75
C LEU A 53 -4.93 3.45 -2.40
N ASP A 54 -6.22 3.51 -2.02
CA ASP A 54 -6.63 3.96 -0.69
C ASP A 54 -6.05 3.04 0.41
N THR A 55 -6.17 1.72 0.21
CA THR A 55 -5.60 0.72 1.13
C THR A 55 -4.07 0.85 1.23
N LEU A 56 -3.39 1.09 0.11
CA LEU A 56 -1.94 1.28 0.05
C LEU A 56 -1.52 2.56 0.80
N ASN A 57 -2.26 3.66 0.61
CA ASN A 57 -2.05 4.90 1.34
C ASN A 57 -2.18 4.69 2.86
N GLU A 58 -3.21 3.96 3.31
CA GLU A 58 -3.37 3.64 4.74
C GLU A 58 -2.20 2.78 5.26
N CYS A 59 -1.74 1.78 4.51
CA CYS A 59 -0.58 0.96 4.89
C CYS A 59 0.70 1.80 5.05
N VAL A 60 0.93 2.73 4.12
CA VAL A 60 2.08 3.64 4.12
C VAL A 60 2.01 4.62 5.30
N GLN A 61 0.83 5.17 5.62
CA GLN A 61 0.68 6.05 6.77
C GLN A 61 0.98 5.33 8.10
N ILE A 62 0.59 4.06 8.24
CA ILE A 62 0.87 3.26 9.44
C ILE A 62 2.37 2.91 9.54
N SER A 63 2.99 2.57 8.41
CA SER A 63 4.33 1.97 8.38
C SER A 63 5.44 2.95 8.00
N GLY A 64 5.12 4.21 7.69
CA GLY A 64 6.02 5.18 7.07
C GLY A 64 7.44 5.23 7.66
N PRO A 65 7.62 5.36 8.99
CA PRO A 65 8.94 5.37 9.61
C PRO A 65 9.74 4.06 9.48
N LEU A 66 9.09 2.96 9.11
CA LEU A 66 9.66 1.61 9.02
C LEU A 66 9.99 1.20 7.57
N LEU A 67 9.56 1.99 6.59
CA LEU A 67 9.79 1.71 5.17
C LEU A 67 11.22 2.07 4.76
N ASP A 68 11.85 1.17 4.01
CA ASP A 68 13.13 1.47 3.38
C ASP A 68 12.97 2.15 2.01
N GLU A 69 14.08 2.64 1.46
CA GLU A 69 14.10 3.35 0.18
C GLU A 69 13.52 2.51 -0.97
N SER A 70 13.76 1.19 -0.97
CA SER A 70 13.30 0.31 -2.04
C SER A 70 11.78 0.17 -2.03
N GLN A 71 11.20 0.05 -0.82
CA GLN A 71 9.75 0.00 -0.63
C GLN A 71 9.09 1.33 -1.01
N VAL A 72 9.69 2.45 -0.60
CA VAL A 72 9.19 3.79 -0.97
C VAL A 72 9.22 3.97 -2.49
N ARG A 73 10.34 3.62 -3.13
CA ARG A 73 10.51 3.73 -4.58
C ARG A 73 9.50 2.88 -5.33
N SER A 74 9.38 1.59 -4.99
CA SER A 74 8.43 0.68 -5.64
C SER A 74 6.98 1.14 -5.47
N THR A 75 6.62 1.68 -4.31
CA THR A 75 5.28 2.22 -4.04
C THR A 75 4.99 3.44 -4.93
N VAL A 76 5.93 4.39 -5.00
CA VAL A 76 5.78 5.61 -5.80
C VAL A 76 5.75 5.31 -7.29
N ASP A 77 6.59 4.40 -7.76
CA ASP A 77 6.63 3.99 -9.17
C ASP A 77 5.30 3.36 -9.60
N GLU A 78 4.70 2.51 -8.75
CA GLU A 78 3.40 1.90 -9.03
C GLU A 78 2.28 2.95 -9.04
N ILE A 79 2.24 3.87 -8.07
CA ILE A 79 1.27 4.98 -8.07
C ILE A 79 1.37 5.78 -9.37
N LYS A 80 2.59 6.11 -9.81
CA LYS A 80 2.83 6.82 -11.06
C LYS A 80 2.34 6.01 -12.27
N GLN A 81 2.58 4.70 -12.30
CA GLN A 81 2.14 3.81 -13.37
C GLN A 81 0.60 3.77 -13.45
N VAL A 82 -0.09 3.61 -12.32
CA VAL A 82 -1.56 3.58 -12.28
C VAL A 82 -2.16 4.90 -12.76
N ILE A 83 -1.61 6.04 -12.33
CA ILE A 83 -2.05 7.37 -12.79
C ILE A 83 -1.82 7.51 -14.30
N THR A 84 -0.63 7.16 -14.80
CA THR A 84 -0.28 7.30 -16.22
C THR A 84 -1.17 6.42 -17.11
N THR A 85 -1.40 5.18 -16.68
CA THR A 85 -2.27 4.22 -17.38
C THR A 85 -3.74 4.63 -17.28
N GLY A 86 -4.16 5.18 -16.14
CA GLY A 86 -5.51 5.72 -15.95
C GLY A 86 -5.80 6.91 -16.86
N VAL A 87 -4.85 7.86 -16.97
CA VAL A 87 -4.97 9.04 -17.85
C VAL A 87 -5.05 8.62 -19.32
N SER A 88 -4.20 7.69 -19.77
CA SER A 88 -4.19 7.20 -21.16
C SER A 88 -5.53 6.57 -21.57
N ARG A 89 -6.12 5.74 -20.68
CA ARG A 89 -7.44 5.14 -20.89
C ARG A 89 -8.56 6.18 -20.93
N LYS A 90 -8.46 7.25 -20.12
CA LYS A 90 -9.43 8.34 -20.14
C LYS A 90 -9.38 9.14 -21.45
N SER A 91 -8.20 9.40 -21.99
CA SER A 91 -8.08 10.09 -23.29
C SER A 91 -8.57 9.25 -24.45
N GLU A 92 -8.34 7.93 -24.44
CA GLU A 92 -8.86 7.03 -25.47
C GLU A 92 -10.39 6.99 -25.48
N ARG A 93 -11.04 6.93 -24.29
CA ARG A 93 -12.51 6.96 -24.19
C ARG A 93 -13.13 8.29 -24.63
N ALA A 94 -12.41 9.40 -24.53
CA ALA A 94 -12.88 10.72 -24.95
C ALA A 94 -12.69 10.97 -26.46
N ALA A 95 -11.95 10.11 -27.15
CA ALA A 95 -11.68 10.20 -28.59
C ALA A 95 -12.63 9.35 -29.46
N ILE A 96 -13.62 8.69 -28.83
CA ILE A 96 -14.69 7.89 -29.47
C ILE A 96 -16.00 8.67 -29.35
#